data_AF-A0A7M5V1J9-F1
#
_entry.id   AF-A0A7M5V1J9-F1
#
_cell.length_a   1.000
_cell.length_b   1.000
_cell.length_c   1.000
_cell.angle_alpha   90.00
_cell.angle_beta   90.00
_cell.angle_gamma   90.00
#
_symmetry.space_group_name_H-M   'P 1'
#
loop_
_entity.id
_entity.type
_entity.pdbx_description
1 polymer ?
#
loop_
_entity_poly.entity_id
_entity_poly.type
_entity_poly.pdbx_seq_one_letter_code
_entity_poly.pdbx_strand_id
1 'polypeptide(L)'
;DIILTTVETDIPIQPGLFRVIRILRIGRLLRFFESAKGIRQLIFTIMKSAPALSNVGTFMFLIIFIYAIIGMTMFGHVGYSTYITPTVNFKTFGSSFCLLFRVATAAGWNGVLEGLCIEPPHCNPNKFIPGGGGGVAKGDCGNKIAAVIYLVSFMFIIVQFIVNMYIIAVILENFNDAQNQESVGITEDAIEDFYETWKKYDPKAKQFMEYKDVSDFLDQVPRPFRKVKPNNEFIASLNCPVREGRKVHCLDLLQALIKQIIGEDKCKLDEADAMVAKLVAKVEKKLKKQFPVREKKGIIETTTERVRVEDAACRRIQKLARWYLIQSNVEMIKDSGWPRGV
;
A
#
# COMPACT_ATOMS: atom_id res chain seq x y z
N ASP A 1 54.15 9.66 21.31
CA ASP A 1 53.94 10.45 20.07
C ASP A 1 54.23 9.74 18.75
N ILE A 2 54.09 8.41 18.63
CA ILE A 2 54.31 7.69 17.35
C ILE A 2 53.08 6.86 16.90
N ILE A 3 52.00 6.82 17.69
CA ILE A 3 50.81 6.00 17.37
C ILE A 3 49.62 6.84 16.85
N LEU A 4 49.69 8.17 16.92
CA LEU A 4 48.61 9.07 16.47
C LEU A 4 48.81 9.64 15.06
N THR A 5 49.94 9.38 14.40
CA THR A 5 50.25 9.94 13.06
C THR A 5 49.98 8.98 11.90
N THR A 6 49.39 7.80 12.14
CA THR A 6 49.14 6.80 11.09
C THR A 6 47.66 6.49 10.85
N VAL A 7 46.74 7.20 11.51
CA VAL A 7 45.28 7.10 11.29
C VAL A 7 44.71 8.43 10.80
N GLU A 8 45.52 9.19 10.06
CA GLU A 8 45.03 10.23 9.14
C GLU A 8 45.02 9.63 7.74
N THR A 9 44.34 8.49 7.59
CA THR A 9 43.91 8.04 6.27
C THR A 9 42.85 9.04 5.83
N ASP A 10 43.28 10.06 5.10
CA ASP A 10 42.41 10.88 4.25
C ASP A 10 41.49 9.94 3.48
N ILE A 11 40.27 9.76 3.97
CA ILE A 11 39.21 9.14 3.19
C ILE A 11 39.07 10.08 2.00
N PRO A 12 39.32 9.63 0.75
CA PRO A 12 39.22 10.51 -0.42
C PRO A 12 37.74 10.78 -0.70
N ILE A 13 37.10 11.60 0.13
CA ILE A 13 35.70 11.95 0.01
C ILE A 13 35.62 13.05 -1.04
N GLN A 14 35.25 12.66 -2.27
CA GLN A 14 35.00 13.61 -3.35
C GLN A 14 33.98 14.67 -2.88
N PRO A 15 34.23 15.98 -3.13
CA PRO A 15 33.33 17.06 -2.75
C PRO A 15 31.88 16.89 -3.25
N GLY A 16 31.67 16.12 -4.32
CA GLY A 16 30.35 15.74 -4.82
C GLY A 16 29.51 14.94 -3.82
N LEU A 17 30.13 14.07 -3.01
CA LEU A 17 29.43 13.26 -2.01
C LEU A 17 28.84 14.14 -0.90
N PHE A 18 29.57 15.17 -0.44
CA PHE A 18 29.06 16.14 0.53
C PHE A 18 27.87 16.94 -0.01
N ARG A 19 27.84 17.25 -1.32
CA ARG A 19 26.69 17.90 -1.96
C ARG A 19 25.46 16.99 -1.96
N VAL A 20 25.62 15.70 -2.25
CA VAL A 20 24.54 14.70 -2.20
C VAL A 20 24.01 14.52 -0.77
N ILE A 21 24.90 14.44 0.23
CA ILE A 21 24.51 14.33 1.65
C ILE A 21 23.72 15.58 2.11
N ARG A 22 24.06 16.77 1.60
CA ARG A 22 23.29 18.00 1.87
C ARG A 22 21.87 17.92 1.30
N ILE A 23 21.67 17.28 0.15
CA ILE A 23 20.34 17.07 -0.47
C ILE A 23 19.49 16.10 0.36
N LEU A 24 20.07 15.08 1.00
CA LEU A 24 19.33 14.17 1.87
C LEU A 24 18.63 14.88 3.05
N ARG A 25 19.09 16.08 3.43
CA ARG A 25 18.42 16.91 4.45
C ARG A 25 17.05 17.43 4.00
N ILE A 26 16.79 17.47 2.68
CA ILE A 26 15.46 17.75 2.09
C ILE A 26 14.47 16.63 2.43
N GLY A 27 14.96 15.44 2.78
CA GLY A 27 14.13 14.35 3.32
C GLY A 27 13.34 14.72 4.58
N ARG A 28 13.71 15.79 5.31
CA ARG A 28 12.87 16.35 6.39
C ARG A 28 11.50 16.83 5.90
N LEU A 29 11.40 17.26 4.63
CA LEU A 29 10.14 17.64 4.01
C LEU A 29 9.23 16.42 3.76
N LEU A 30 9.79 15.22 3.57
CA LEU A 30 9.00 13.99 3.43
C LEU A 30 8.23 13.65 4.73
N ARG A 31 8.70 14.12 5.88
CA ARG A 31 7.99 13.98 7.17
C ARG A 31 6.66 14.73 7.20
N PHE A 32 6.51 15.81 6.42
CA PHE A 32 5.22 16.51 6.29
C PHE A 32 4.18 15.67 5.53
N PHE A 33 4.59 14.71 4.71
CA PHE A 33 3.67 13.80 4.03
C PHE A 33 3.09 12.73 4.97
N GLU A 34 3.68 12.48 6.14
CA GLU A 34 3.08 11.62 7.17
C GLU A 34 1.83 12.25 7.80
N SER A 35 1.76 13.59 7.86
CA SER A 35 0.63 14.31 8.45
C SER A 35 -0.58 14.44 7.51
N ALA A 36 -0.39 14.27 6.20
CA ALA A 36 -1.44 14.40 5.20
C ALA A 36 -1.96 13.03 4.76
N LYS A 37 -3.10 12.58 5.33
CA LYS A 37 -3.71 11.26 5.08
C LYS A 37 -3.85 10.95 3.57
N GLY A 38 -4.25 11.94 2.76
CA GLY A 38 -4.40 11.78 1.30
C GLY A 38 -3.08 11.58 0.53
N ILE A 39 -2.02 12.33 0.86
CA ILE A 39 -0.71 12.19 0.18
C ILE A 39 -0.05 10.87 0.60
N ARG A 40 -0.15 10.51 1.88
CA ARG A 40 0.33 9.22 2.41
C ARG A 40 -0.28 8.05 1.65
N GLN A 41 -1.59 8.11 1.38
CA GLN A 41 -2.29 7.08 0.62
C GLN A 41 -1.79 6.98 -0.82
N LEU A 42 -1.63 8.11 -1.52
CA LEU A 42 -1.05 8.14 -2.88
C LEU A 42 0.35 7.54 -2.93
N ILE A 43 1.23 7.91 -1.98
CA ILE A 43 2.59 7.36 -1.90
C ILE A 43 2.56 5.86 -1.62
N PHE A 44 1.71 5.38 -0.71
CA PHE A 44 1.58 3.94 -0.46
C PHE A 44 1.07 3.17 -1.67
N THR A 45 0.15 3.76 -2.44
CA THR A 45 -0.32 3.15 -3.70
C THR A 45 0.82 3.03 -4.70
N ILE A 46 1.59 4.10 -4.92
CA ILE A 46 2.77 4.08 -5.81
C ILE A 46 3.80 3.04 -5.32
N MET A 47 4.06 2.96 -4.01
CA MET A 47 4.98 1.98 -3.45
C MET A 47 4.48 0.54 -3.60
N LYS A 48 3.17 0.32 -3.47
CA LYS A 48 2.55 -1.00 -3.66
C LYS A 48 2.57 -1.43 -5.14
N SER A 49 2.45 -0.49 -6.09
CA SER A 49 2.50 -0.78 -7.54
C SER A 49 3.93 -0.80 -8.10
N ALA A 50 4.92 -0.24 -7.41
CA ALA A 50 6.32 -0.22 -7.83
C ALA A 50 6.93 -1.60 -8.18
N PRO A 51 6.68 -2.69 -7.44
CA PRO A 51 7.20 -4.01 -7.80
C PRO A 51 6.64 -4.53 -9.14
N ALA A 52 5.35 -4.27 -9.41
CA ALA A 52 4.73 -4.64 -10.68
C ALA A 52 5.31 -3.80 -11.83
N LEU A 53 5.49 -2.50 -11.61
CA LEU A 53 6.10 -1.59 -12.59
C LEU A 53 7.57 -1.94 -12.87
N SER A 54 8.32 -2.39 -11.86
CA SER A 54 9.73 -2.78 -12.02
C SER A 54 9.89 -3.97 -12.98
N ASN A 55 8.96 -4.92 -12.96
CA ASN A 55 9.00 -6.08 -13.86
C ASN A 55 8.90 -5.64 -15.34
N VAL A 56 7.97 -4.72 -15.62
CA VAL A 56 7.82 -4.12 -16.96
C VAL A 56 9.01 -3.23 -17.30
N GLY A 57 9.45 -2.38 -16.37
CA GLY A 57 10.60 -1.49 -16.55
C GLY A 57 11.89 -2.25 -16.85
N THR A 58 12.07 -3.44 -16.26
CA THR A 58 13.24 -4.31 -16.51
C THR A 58 13.24 -4.83 -17.94
N PHE A 59 12.07 -5.18 -18.49
CA PHE A 59 11.96 -5.59 -19.89
C PHE A 59 12.21 -4.42 -20.86
N MET A 60 11.70 -3.22 -20.54
CA MET A 60 12.00 -2.01 -21.32
C MET A 60 13.51 -1.72 -21.32
N PHE A 61 14.14 -1.83 -20.15
CA PHE A 61 15.59 -1.68 -20.01
C PHE A 61 16.35 -2.70 -20.88
N LEU A 62 15.91 -3.96 -20.92
CA LEU A 62 16.50 -5.01 -21.75
C LEU A 62 16.40 -4.69 -23.24
N ILE A 63 15.25 -4.21 -23.73
CA ILE A 63 15.10 -3.82 -25.15
C ILE A 63 16.07 -2.69 -25.49
N ILE A 64 16.09 -1.64 -24.67
CA ILE A 64 16.99 -0.49 -24.88
C ILE A 64 18.46 -0.94 -24.82
N PHE A 65 18.80 -1.87 -23.93
CA PHE A 65 20.14 -2.45 -23.81
C PHE A 65 20.55 -3.15 -25.12
N ILE A 66 19.71 -4.03 -25.66
CA ILE A 66 19.99 -4.77 -26.90
C ILE A 66 20.19 -3.78 -28.06
N TYR A 67 19.27 -2.82 -28.21
CA TYR A 67 19.39 -1.79 -29.23
C TYR A 67 20.63 -0.92 -29.03
N ALA A 68 21.03 -0.59 -27.79
CA ALA A 68 22.23 0.20 -27.54
C ALA A 68 23.51 -0.51 -28.02
N ILE A 69 23.60 -1.83 -27.83
CA ILE A 69 24.72 -2.64 -28.36
C ILE A 69 24.71 -2.63 -29.90
N ILE A 70 23.56 -2.88 -30.52
CA ILE A 70 23.42 -2.88 -31.98
C ILE A 70 23.72 -1.49 -32.56
N GLY A 71 23.27 -0.43 -31.90
CA GLY A 71 23.52 0.95 -32.30
C GLY A 71 25.01 1.31 -32.24
N MET A 72 25.76 0.80 -31.25
CA MET A 72 27.20 1.00 -31.18
C MET A 72 27.93 0.30 -32.33
N THR A 73 27.54 -0.93 -32.66
CA THR A 73 28.22 -1.69 -33.72
C THR A 73 27.93 -1.12 -35.11
N MET A 74 26.73 -0.58 -35.32
CA MET A 74 26.30 -0.05 -36.63
C MET A 74 26.66 1.44 -36.81
N PHE A 75 26.52 2.26 -35.77
CA PHE A 75 26.62 3.72 -35.86
C PHE A 75 27.71 4.34 -34.98
N GLY A 76 28.54 3.54 -34.30
CA GLY A 76 29.62 4.07 -33.45
C GLY A 76 30.70 4.85 -34.19
N HIS A 77 30.77 4.73 -35.51
CA HIS A 77 31.75 5.42 -36.35
C HIS A 77 31.22 6.69 -37.01
N VAL A 78 29.91 6.95 -36.92
CA VAL A 78 29.28 8.11 -37.57
C VAL A 78 29.86 9.41 -37.02
N GLY A 79 30.16 10.33 -37.95
CA GLY A 79 30.68 11.66 -37.65
C GLY A 79 29.72 12.49 -36.81
N TYR A 80 30.26 13.52 -36.15
CA TYR A 80 29.41 14.46 -35.44
C TYR A 80 28.62 15.32 -36.42
N SER A 81 27.36 15.58 -36.09
CA SER A 81 26.42 16.38 -36.87
C SER A 81 25.68 17.36 -35.95
N THR A 82 24.74 18.12 -36.49
CA THR A 82 23.89 19.03 -35.71
C THR A 82 23.17 18.33 -34.55
N TYR A 83 22.82 17.05 -34.72
CA TYR A 83 22.07 16.27 -33.74
C TYR A 83 22.85 15.13 -33.09
N ILE A 84 23.98 14.72 -33.69
CA ILE A 84 24.93 13.78 -33.11
C ILE A 84 26.10 14.57 -32.54
N THR A 85 26.10 14.77 -31.23
CA THR A 85 27.09 15.60 -30.52
C THR A 85 28.07 14.76 -29.70
N PRO A 86 29.14 15.34 -29.13
CA PRO A 86 30.05 14.62 -28.25
C PRO A 86 29.38 13.97 -27.04
N THR A 87 28.22 14.47 -26.61
CA THR A 87 27.41 13.92 -25.51
C THR A 87 26.27 13.01 -25.98
N VAL A 88 25.80 13.18 -27.22
CA VAL A 88 24.67 12.42 -27.81
C VAL A 88 25.16 11.65 -29.03
N ASN A 89 25.61 10.41 -28.84
CA ASN A 89 26.16 9.58 -29.91
C ASN A 89 26.09 8.08 -29.58
N PHE A 90 26.44 7.26 -30.57
CA PHE A 90 26.52 5.80 -30.45
C PHE A 90 27.95 5.28 -30.19
N LYS A 91 28.88 6.10 -29.68
CA LYS A 91 30.29 5.67 -29.51
C LYS A 91 30.51 4.83 -28.26
N THR A 92 29.76 5.11 -27.19
CA THR A 92 29.88 4.41 -25.91
C THR A 92 28.52 3.88 -25.47
N PHE A 93 28.52 2.83 -24.64
CA PHE A 93 27.27 2.21 -24.19
C PHE A 93 26.38 3.20 -23.44
N GLY A 94 26.95 4.00 -22.54
CA GLY A 94 26.19 4.98 -21.75
C GLY A 94 25.57 6.06 -22.64
N SER A 95 26.31 6.60 -23.61
CA SER A 95 25.78 7.58 -24.56
C SER A 95 24.68 6.98 -25.44
N SER A 96 24.87 5.77 -25.96
CA SER A 96 23.86 5.03 -26.76
C SER A 96 22.59 4.76 -25.96
N PHE A 97 22.74 4.33 -24.70
CA PHE A 97 21.62 4.06 -23.81
C PHE A 97 20.82 5.33 -23.51
N CYS A 98 21.49 6.42 -23.13
CA CYS A 98 20.82 7.70 -22.87
C CYS A 98 20.13 8.27 -24.12
N LEU A 99 20.76 8.11 -25.29
CA LEU A 99 20.18 8.52 -26.57
C LEU A 99 18.92 7.71 -26.89
N LEU A 100 18.97 6.38 -26.78
CA LEU A 100 17.81 5.52 -27.01
C LEU A 100 16.71 5.72 -25.96
N PHE A 101 17.06 5.97 -24.70
CA PHE A 101 16.10 6.33 -23.66
C PHE A 101 15.33 7.61 -24.01
N ARG A 102 16.02 8.63 -24.53
CA ARG A 102 15.38 9.84 -25.06
C ARG A 102 14.50 9.54 -26.27
N VAL A 103 14.97 8.72 -27.21
CA VAL A 103 14.20 8.36 -28.41
C VAL A 103 12.98 7.52 -28.04
N ALA A 104 13.02 6.72 -26.96
CA ALA A 104 11.90 5.93 -26.49
C ALA A 104 10.68 6.78 -26.09
N THR A 105 10.88 8.04 -25.71
CA THR A 105 9.78 9.00 -25.47
C THR A 105 9.37 9.76 -26.74
N ALA A 106 9.76 9.27 -27.92
CA ALA A 106 9.60 9.92 -29.22
C ALA A 106 10.23 11.34 -29.32
N ALA A 107 11.17 11.68 -28.43
CA ALA A 107 11.73 13.04 -28.37
C ALA A 107 12.96 13.21 -29.26
N GLY A 108 12.82 13.96 -30.35
CA GLY A 108 13.95 14.35 -31.21
C GLY A 108 14.52 13.22 -32.07
N TRP A 109 13.73 12.19 -32.34
CA TRP A 109 14.12 11.07 -33.20
C TRP A 109 14.43 11.48 -34.63
N ASN A 110 13.73 12.50 -35.16
CA ASN A 110 13.98 13.06 -36.49
C ASN A 110 15.42 13.54 -36.64
N GLY A 111 15.92 14.29 -35.66
CA GLY A 111 17.30 14.79 -35.67
C GLY A 111 18.32 13.67 -35.53
N VAL A 112 18.02 12.65 -34.71
CA VAL A 112 18.89 11.46 -34.62
C VAL A 112 18.94 10.73 -35.96
N LEU A 113 17.80 10.53 -36.63
CA LEU A 113 17.75 9.91 -37.95
C LEU A 113 18.53 10.71 -38.99
N GLU A 114 18.34 12.02 -39.04
CA GLU A 114 19.07 12.93 -39.94
C GLU A 114 20.57 12.84 -39.70
N GLY A 115 21.00 12.83 -38.43
CA GLY A 115 22.41 12.71 -38.07
C GLY A 115 23.03 11.35 -38.38
N LEU A 116 22.24 10.27 -38.39
CA LEU A 116 22.67 8.93 -38.81
C LEU A 116 22.70 8.74 -40.34
N CYS A 117 22.06 9.63 -41.08
CA CYS A 117 21.96 9.63 -42.55
C CYS A 117 22.95 10.60 -43.21
N ILE A 118 24.00 11.00 -42.51
CA ILE A 118 24.97 12.00 -42.99
C ILE A 118 25.72 11.52 -44.24
N GLU A 119 25.85 12.43 -45.21
CA GLU A 119 26.47 12.21 -46.53
C GLU A 119 27.58 13.24 -46.84
N PRO A 120 28.44 12.98 -47.84
CA PRO A 120 29.42 13.96 -48.31
C PRO A 120 28.74 15.26 -48.79
N PRO A 121 29.28 16.46 -48.52
CA PRO A 121 30.62 16.78 -48.00
C PRO A 121 30.76 16.77 -46.46
N HIS A 122 29.69 16.45 -45.71
CA HIS A 122 29.69 16.53 -44.25
C HIS A 122 30.27 15.30 -43.54
N CYS A 123 30.58 14.24 -44.29
CA CYS A 123 31.32 13.07 -43.85
C CYS A 123 32.41 12.71 -44.86
N ASN A 124 33.41 11.95 -44.40
CA ASN A 124 34.52 11.44 -45.20
C ASN A 124 34.49 9.90 -45.23
N PRO A 125 34.21 9.29 -46.39
CA PRO A 125 34.14 7.82 -46.52
C PRO A 125 35.49 7.14 -46.32
N ASN A 126 36.61 7.86 -46.47
CA ASN A 126 37.97 7.31 -46.36
C ASN A 126 38.68 7.70 -45.06
N LYS A 127 37.93 8.16 -44.05
CA LYS A 127 38.52 8.56 -42.77
C LYS A 127 39.05 7.33 -42.00
N PHE A 128 40.31 7.40 -41.59
CA PHE A 128 40.92 6.40 -40.72
C PHE A 128 40.39 6.56 -39.29
N ILE A 129 39.85 5.48 -38.72
CA ILE A 129 39.33 5.45 -37.36
C ILE A 129 40.24 4.54 -36.51
N PRO A 130 41.11 5.11 -35.65
CA PRO A 130 41.99 4.32 -34.80
C PRO A 130 41.17 3.52 -33.78
N GLY A 131 41.45 2.21 -33.66
CA GLY A 131 40.81 1.31 -32.69
C GLY A 131 39.56 0.57 -33.19
N GLY A 132 39.13 0.78 -34.44
CA GLY A 132 38.14 -0.10 -35.08
C GLY A 132 38.76 -1.48 -35.31
N GLY A 133 38.21 -2.55 -34.72
CA GLY A 133 38.72 -3.91 -34.86
C GLY A 133 38.84 -4.30 -36.34
N GLY A 134 40.08 -4.35 -36.82
CA GLY A 134 40.43 -4.53 -38.23
C GLY A 134 40.74 -3.18 -38.89
N GLY A 135 42.02 -2.93 -39.21
CA GLY A 135 42.58 -1.69 -39.78
C GLY A 135 42.09 -1.30 -41.18
N VAL A 136 40.78 -1.33 -41.41
CA VAL A 136 40.11 -0.91 -42.63
C VAL A 136 39.48 0.46 -42.38
N ALA A 137 39.76 1.43 -43.25
CA ALA A 137 39.13 2.75 -43.21
C ALA A 137 37.61 2.58 -43.45
N LYS A 138 36.81 2.62 -42.39
CA LYS A 138 35.35 2.42 -42.44
C LYS A 138 34.57 3.70 -42.77
N GLY A 139 35.23 4.85 -42.86
CA GLY A 139 34.60 6.15 -43.05
C GLY A 139 33.74 6.58 -41.86
N ASP A 140 33.41 7.87 -41.77
CA ASP A 140 32.49 8.40 -40.77
C ASP A 140 31.10 8.76 -41.35
N CYS A 141 30.80 8.23 -42.54
CA CYS A 141 29.52 8.38 -43.21
C CYS A 141 28.46 7.43 -42.66
N GLY A 142 27.21 7.89 -42.68
CA GLY A 142 26.06 7.12 -42.25
C GLY A 142 25.55 6.16 -43.32
N ASN A 143 24.83 5.10 -42.90
CA ASN A 143 24.09 4.23 -43.81
C ASN A 143 22.59 4.51 -43.69
N LYS A 144 22.02 5.19 -44.69
CA LYS A 144 20.62 5.62 -44.70
C LYS A 144 19.63 4.48 -44.51
N ILE A 145 19.80 3.39 -45.24
CA ILE A 145 18.86 2.25 -45.20
C ILE A 145 18.91 1.60 -43.82
N ALA A 146 20.12 1.37 -43.29
CA ALA A 146 20.29 0.79 -41.97
C ALA A 146 19.75 1.71 -40.86
N ALA A 147 19.97 3.02 -40.96
CA ALA A 147 19.48 4.01 -39.99
C ALA A 147 17.96 4.07 -39.93
N VAL A 148 17.29 4.09 -41.08
CA VAL A 148 15.82 4.07 -41.16
C VAL A 148 15.26 2.78 -40.57
N ILE A 149 15.75 1.61 -41.00
CA ILE A 149 15.26 0.33 -40.49
C ILE A 149 15.48 0.21 -38.98
N TYR A 150 16.65 0.61 -38.49
CA TYR A 150 16.99 0.56 -37.08
C TYR A 150 16.09 1.46 -36.23
N LEU A 151 15.94 2.75 -36.58
CA LEU A 151 15.12 3.67 -35.78
C LEU A 151 13.63 3.39 -35.89
N VAL A 152 13.12 3.03 -37.07
CA VAL A 152 11.69 2.69 -37.25
C VAL A 152 11.34 1.40 -36.51
N SER A 153 12.18 0.36 -36.58
CA SER A 153 11.94 -0.87 -35.81
C SER A 153 12.01 -0.62 -34.30
N PHE A 154 12.97 0.17 -33.83
CA PHE A 154 13.05 0.56 -32.41
C PHE A 154 11.79 1.30 -31.95
N MET A 155 11.34 2.29 -32.73
CA MET A 155 10.13 3.06 -32.42
C MET A 155 8.89 2.18 -32.38
N PHE A 156 8.73 1.29 -33.36
CA PHE A 156 7.58 0.39 -33.40
C PHE A 156 7.54 -0.53 -32.18
N ILE A 157 8.68 -1.14 -31.82
CA ILE A 157 8.78 -2.04 -30.66
C ILE A 157 8.52 -1.29 -29.35
N ILE A 158 9.10 -0.10 -29.17
CA ILE A 158 8.89 0.69 -27.96
C ILE A 158 7.44 1.17 -27.85
N VAL A 159 6.83 1.63 -28.94
CA VAL A 159 5.42 2.04 -28.93
C VAL A 159 4.51 0.85 -28.61
N GLN A 160 4.74 -0.32 -29.22
CA GLN A 160 3.98 -1.53 -28.90
C GLN A 160 4.15 -1.92 -27.43
N PHE A 161 5.36 -1.78 -26.89
CA PHE A 161 5.63 -2.06 -25.49
C PHE A 161 4.93 -1.08 -24.55
N ILE A 162 4.97 0.23 -24.84
CA ILE A 162 4.28 1.26 -24.05
C ILE A 162 2.77 1.03 -24.06
N VAL A 163 2.19 0.73 -25.23
CA VAL A 163 0.76 0.43 -25.35
C VAL A 163 0.41 -0.84 -24.56
N ASN A 164 1.19 -1.90 -24.69
CA ASN A 164 0.98 -3.15 -23.94
C ASN A 164 1.15 -2.95 -22.43
N MET A 165 2.12 -2.13 -22.00
CA MET A 165 2.27 -1.72 -20.61
C MET A 165 1.04 -0.93 -20.15
N TYR A 166 0.57 0.07 -20.91
CA TYR A 166 -0.56 0.90 -20.51
C TYR A 166 -1.85 0.09 -20.39
N ILE A 167 -2.11 -0.82 -21.34
CA ILE A 167 -3.25 -1.73 -21.28
C ILE A 167 -3.14 -2.64 -20.05
N ILE A 168 -2.02 -3.32 -19.83
CA ILE A 168 -1.89 -4.26 -18.71
C ILE A 168 -1.80 -3.52 -17.36
N ALA A 169 -1.16 -2.36 -17.29
CA ALA A 169 -1.00 -1.62 -16.04
C ALA A 169 -2.26 -0.85 -15.68
N VAL A 170 -2.77 0.00 -16.56
CA VAL A 170 -3.89 0.91 -16.23
C VAL A 170 -5.23 0.20 -16.35
N ILE A 171 -5.45 -0.63 -17.38
CA ILE A 171 -6.76 -1.28 -17.55
C ILE A 171 -6.90 -2.44 -16.58
N LEU A 172 -5.86 -3.27 -16.37
CA LEU A 172 -5.95 -4.40 -15.44
C LEU A 172 -6.00 -3.94 -13.98
N GLU A 173 -5.27 -2.88 -13.60
CA GLU A 173 -5.36 -2.30 -12.25
C GLU A 173 -6.74 -1.69 -12.00
N ASN A 174 -7.27 -0.90 -12.96
CA ASN A 174 -8.64 -0.37 -12.85
C ASN A 174 -9.71 -1.47 -12.85
N PHE A 175 -9.54 -2.53 -13.66
CA PHE A 175 -10.47 -3.65 -13.71
C PHE A 175 -10.40 -4.49 -12.43
N ASN A 176 -9.18 -4.72 -11.92
CA ASN A 176 -8.96 -5.39 -10.64
C ASN A 176 -9.51 -4.55 -9.47
N ASP A 177 -9.35 -3.23 -9.50
CA ASP A 177 -9.88 -2.33 -8.48
C ASP A 177 -11.41 -2.22 -8.54
N ALA A 178 -12.00 -2.21 -9.74
CA ALA A 178 -13.45 -2.28 -9.92
C ALA A 178 -14.02 -3.59 -9.34
N GLN A 179 -13.35 -4.74 -9.56
CA GLN A 179 -13.74 -6.01 -8.93
C GLN A 179 -13.51 -6.03 -7.41
N ASN A 180 -12.44 -5.39 -6.93
CA ASN A 180 -12.16 -5.31 -5.50
C ASN A 180 -13.16 -4.38 -4.78
N GLN A 181 -13.65 -3.32 -5.43
CA GLN A 181 -14.71 -2.44 -4.92
C GLN A 181 -16.07 -3.15 -4.84
N GLU A 182 -16.32 -4.17 -5.67
CA GLU A 182 -17.48 -5.06 -5.48
C GLU A 182 -17.32 -6.02 -4.29
N SER A 183 -16.12 -6.16 -3.73
CA SER A 183 -15.85 -7.02 -2.58
C SER A 183 -15.87 -6.26 -1.23
N VAL A 184 -17.08 -5.91 -0.78
CA VAL A 184 -17.43 -5.40 0.56
C VAL A 184 -16.98 -3.96 0.84
N GLY A 185 -17.92 -3.11 1.25
CA GLY A 185 -17.71 -1.73 1.70
C GLY A 185 -16.88 -1.55 2.98
N ILE A 186 -15.97 -2.48 3.30
CA ILE A 186 -15.02 -2.39 4.42
C ILE A 186 -13.63 -2.16 3.83
N THR A 187 -13.20 -0.91 3.81
CA THR A 187 -11.86 -0.52 3.31
C THR A 187 -10.75 -0.95 4.28
N GLU A 188 -9.51 -1.09 3.79
CA GLU A 188 -8.36 -1.35 4.68
C GLU A 188 -8.18 -0.23 5.73
N ASP A 189 -8.51 1.00 5.36
CA ASP A 189 -8.44 2.18 6.24
C ASP A 189 -9.43 2.06 7.42
N ALA A 190 -10.63 1.51 7.20
CA ALA A 190 -11.59 1.27 8.29
C ALA A 190 -11.06 0.29 9.34
N ILE A 191 -10.28 -0.71 8.92
CA ILE A 191 -9.65 -1.68 9.83
C ILE A 191 -8.51 -1.00 10.62
N GLU A 192 -7.75 -0.09 9.99
CA GLU A 192 -6.71 0.68 10.68
C GLU A 192 -7.32 1.63 11.73
N ASP A 193 -8.39 2.35 11.36
CA ASP A 193 -9.14 3.23 12.27
C ASP A 193 -9.72 2.45 13.49
N PHE A 194 -10.15 1.20 13.29
CA PHE A 194 -10.55 0.29 14.38
C PHE A 194 -9.38 0.01 15.34
N TYR A 195 -8.20 -0.34 14.83
CA TYR A 195 -7.03 -0.62 15.67
C TYR A 195 -6.51 0.63 16.38
N GLU A 196 -6.56 1.80 15.75
CA GLU A 196 -6.20 3.07 16.40
C GLU A 196 -7.10 3.35 17.62
N THR A 197 -8.40 3.08 17.48
CA THR A 197 -9.34 3.22 18.60
C THR A 197 -9.10 2.15 19.66
N TRP A 198 -8.82 0.91 19.26
CA TRP A 198 -8.57 -0.22 20.16
C TRP A 198 -7.35 0.02 21.06
N LYS A 199 -6.30 0.65 20.51
CA LYS A 199 -5.07 0.98 21.24
C LYS A 199 -5.29 1.81 22.51
N LYS A 200 -6.37 2.60 22.57
CA LYS A 200 -6.73 3.39 23.76
C LYS A 200 -7.14 2.50 24.94
N TYR A 201 -7.76 1.36 24.65
CA TYR A 201 -8.27 0.41 25.64
C TYR A 201 -7.28 -0.71 25.94
N ASP A 202 -6.36 -1.01 25.02
CA ASP A 202 -5.27 -1.96 25.23
C ASP A 202 -3.88 -1.38 24.90
N PRO A 203 -3.34 -0.49 25.75
CA PRO A 203 -2.02 0.12 25.53
C PRO A 203 -0.86 -0.89 25.59
N LYS A 204 -1.08 -2.05 26.23
CA LYS A 204 -0.07 -3.09 26.46
C LYS A 204 -0.10 -4.19 25.39
N ALA A 205 -0.93 -4.04 24.34
CA ALA A 205 -1.10 -5.00 23.25
C ALA A 205 -1.37 -6.44 23.73
N LYS A 206 -2.16 -6.57 24.80
CA LYS A 206 -2.59 -7.86 25.36
C LYS A 206 -3.62 -8.56 24.49
N GLN A 207 -4.18 -7.88 23.49
CA GLN A 207 -5.24 -8.31 22.59
C GLN A 207 -6.61 -8.52 23.26
N PHE A 208 -6.77 -8.00 24.48
CA PHE A 208 -7.97 -8.17 25.29
C PHE A 208 -8.47 -6.83 25.83
N MET A 209 -9.79 -6.64 25.76
CA MET A 209 -10.52 -5.50 26.35
C MET A 209 -11.51 -6.03 27.38
N GLU A 210 -11.78 -5.29 28.44
CA GLU A 210 -12.82 -5.67 29.40
C GLU A 210 -14.22 -5.49 28.80
N TYR A 211 -15.14 -6.40 29.15
CA TYR A 211 -16.50 -6.40 28.59
C TYR A 211 -17.25 -5.07 28.82
N LYS A 212 -17.01 -4.40 29.95
CA LYS A 212 -17.65 -3.12 30.29
C LYS A 212 -17.31 -2.01 29.28
N ASP A 213 -16.08 -2.04 28.75
CA ASP A 213 -15.57 -1.00 27.87
C ASP A 213 -16.02 -1.20 26.41
N VAL A 214 -16.58 -2.37 26.07
CA VAL A 214 -17.02 -2.68 24.69
C VAL A 214 -18.09 -1.71 24.22
N SER A 215 -19.02 -1.33 25.10
CA SER A 215 -20.10 -0.38 24.77
C SER A 215 -19.55 1.01 24.45
N ASP A 216 -18.58 1.50 25.23
CA ASP A 216 -17.89 2.77 24.98
C ASP A 216 -17.03 2.72 23.73
N PHE A 217 -16.35 1.60 23.50
CA PHE A 217 -15.53 1.40 22.32
C PHE A 217 -16.37 1.50 21.03
N LEU A 218 -17.49 0.78 20.94
CA LEU A 218 -18.35 0.79 19.74
C LEU A 218 -18.94 2.17 19.40
N ASP A 219 -19.11 3.05 20.39
CA ASP A 219 -19.57 4.42 20.17
C ASP A 219 -18.48 5.34 19.62
N GLN A 220 -17.21 5.06 19.96
CA GLN A 220 -16.05 5.87 19.57
C GLN A 220 -15.42 5.45 18.24
N VAL A 221 -15.54 4.18 17.85
CA VAL A 221 -14.95 3.69 16.59
C VAL A 221 -15.58 4.43 15.40
N PRO A 222 -14.81 4.87 14.40
CA PRO A 222 -15.35 5.48 13.19
C PRO A 222 -16.27 4.55 12.38
N ARG A 223 -17.07 5.13 11.47
CA ARG A 223 -17.83 4.35 10.48
C ARG A 223 -16.84 3.55 9.62
N PRO A 224 -17.17 2.31 9.21
CA PRO A 224 -18.47 1.63 9.25
C PRO A 224 -18.78 0.89 10.56
N PHE A 225 -17.83 0.75 11.48
CA PHE A 225 -18.00 -0.08 12.70
C PHE A 225 -18.75 0.62 13.85
N ARG A 226 -18.96 1.94 13.75
CA ARG A 226 -19.62 2.74 14.79
C ARG A 226 -21.05 2.26 15.08
N LYS A 227 -21.36 1.99 16.35
CA LYS A 227 -22.73 1.76 16.84
C LYS A 227 -22.96 2.59 18.10
N VAL A 228 -23.76 3.65 17.95
CA VAL A 228 -24.05 4.65 18.98
C VAL A 228 -24.84 4.04 20.14
N LYS A 229 -24.62 4.52 21.36
CA LYS A 229 -25.39 4.09 22.55
C LYS A 229 -26.86 4.53 22.46
N PRO A 230 -27.83 3.72 22.95
CA PRO A 230 -27.66 2.42 23.62
C PRO A 230 -27.40 1.28 22.63
N ASN A 231 -26.31 0.54 22.83
CA ASN A 231 -25.85 -0.53 21.93
C ASN A 231 -25.83 -1.92 22.58
N ASN A 232 -26.48 -2.09 23.74
CA ASN A 232 -26.46 -3.35 24.49
C ASN A 232 -27.12 -4.50 23.73
N GLU A 233 -28.24 -4.25 23.04
CA GLU A 233 -28.91 -5.26 22.19
C GLU A 233 -28.02 -5.69 21.03
N PHE A 234 -27.28 -4.74 20.45
CA PHE A 234 -26.31 -5.03 19.39
C PHE A 234 -25.12 -5.85 19.92
N ILE A 235 -24.61 -5.52 21.11
CA ILE A 235 -23.54 -6.31 21.75
C ILE A 235 -24.02 -7.74 22.04
N ALA A 236 -25.31 -7.90 22.40
CA ALA A 236 -25.92 -9.21 22.55
C ALA A 236 -26.03 -9.95 21.20
N SER A 237 -26.32 -9.27 20.09
CA SER A 237 -26.42 -9.89 18.76
C SER A 237 -25.07 -10.32 18.18
N LEU A 238 -23.97 -9.66 18.56
CA LEU A 238 -22.62 -10.00 18.09
C LEU A 238 -22.17 -11.43 18.48
N ASN A 239 -22.72 -11.98 19.57
CA ASN A 239 -22.39 -13.31 20.10
C ASN A 239 -20.87 -13.56 20.24
N CYS A 240 -20.13 -12.55 20.72
CA CYS A 240 -18.69 -12.64 20.90
C CYS A 240 -18.35 -13.58 22.07
N PRO A 241 -17.30 -14.41 21.96
CA PRO A 241 -16.81 -15.20 23.09
C PRO A 241 -16.16 -14.31 24.15
N VAL A 242 -16.63 -14.43 25.39
CA VAL A 242 -16.07 -13.80 26.58
C VAL A 242 -15.17 -14.82 27.29
N ARG A 243 -13.93 -14.41 27.56
CA ARG A 243 -12.90 -15.26 28.17
C ARG A 243 -12.72 -14.97 29.66
N GLU A 244 -11.92 -15.80 30.30
CA GLU A 244 -11.48 -15.65 31.69
C GLU A 244 -11.13 -14.21 32.09
N GLY A 245 -11.80 -13.73 33.14
CA GLY A 245 -11.67 -12.36 33.63
C GLY A 245 -12.58 -11.33 32.94
N ARG A 246 -13.66 -11.77 32.28
CA ARG A 246 -14.65 -10.93 31.57
C ARG A 246 -14.02 -10.07 30.46
N LYS A 247 -13.21 -10.72 29.62
CA LYS A 247 -12.46 -10.05 28.56
C LYS A 247 -12.88 -10.54 27.18
N VAL A 248 -12.97 -9.61 26.24
CA VAL A 248 -13.24 -9.86 24.82
C VAL A 248 -11.94 -9.73 24.05
N HIS A 249 -11.70 -10.66 23.13
CA HIS A 249 -10.52 -10.66 22.28
C HIS A 249 -10.72 -9.75 21.05
N CYS A 250 -9.67 -9.01 20.68
CA CYS A 250 -9.72 -8.04 19.57
C CYS A 250 -10.21 -8.64 18.25
N LEU A 251 -9.67 -9.80 17.87
CA LEU A 251 -10.05 -10.48 16.62
C LEU A 251 -11.49 -10.96 16.67
N ASP A 252 -11.91 -11.49 17.82
CA ASP A 252 -13.22 -12.10 17.97
C ASP A 252 -14.31 -11.01 17.87
N LEU A 253 -14.05 -9.81 18.41
CA LEU A 253 -14.92 -8.63 18.23
C LEU A 253 -14.92 -8.12 16.79
N LEU A 254 -13.74 -7.98 16.16
CA LEU A 254 -13.64 -7.49 14.79
C LEU A 254 -14.34 -8.42 13.79
N GLN A 255 -14.21 -9.74 13.97
CA GLN A 255 -14.89 -10.75 13.16
C GLN A 255 -16.42 -10.65 13.31
N ALA A 256 -16.92 -10.49 14.54
CA ALA A 256 -18.35 -10.34 14.79
C ALA A 256 -18.91 -9.07 14.14
N LEU A 257 -18.18 -7.95 14.23
CA LEU A 257 -18.58 -6.68 13.60
C LEU A 257 -18.61 -6.78 12.07
N ILE A 258 -17.59 -7.39 11.47
CA ILE A 258 -17.53 -7.61 10.01
C ILE A 258 -18.69 -8.51 9.57
N LYS A 259 -18.96 -9.59 10.30
CA LYS A 259 -20.08 -10.50 10.00
C LYS A 259 -21.42 -9.80 10.06
N GLN A 260 -21.62 -8.91 11.03
CA GLN A 260 -22.88 -8.20 11.18
C GLN A 260 -23.09 -7.12 10.11
N ILE A 261 -22.04 -6.39 9.71
CA ILE A 261 -22.10 -5.40 8.62
C ILE A 261 -22.40 -6.09 7.27
N ILE A 262 -21.76 -7.24 7.01
CA ILE A 262 -22.02 -7.99 5.76
C ILE A 262 -23.41 -8.65 5.78
N GLY A 263 -23.88 -9.08 6.96
CA GLY A 263 -25.22 -9.63 7.14
C GLY A 263 -26.35 -8.60 7.02
N GLU A 264 -26.09 -7.31 7.26
CA GLU A 264 -27.06 -6.22 7.06
C GLU A 264 -27.29 -5.93 5.55
N ASP A 265 -26.36 -6.27 4.65
CA ASP A 265 -26.39 -5.83 3.24
C ASP A 265 -26.85 -6.87 2.19
N LYS A 266 -27.02 -8.19 2.45
CA LYS A 266 -27.52 -9.15 1.42
C LYS A 266 -28.32 -10.36 1.91
N CYS A 267 -29.49 -10.58 1.28
CA CYS A 267 -30.35 -11.80 1.29
C CYS A 267 -29.78 -13.03 0.56
N LYS A 268 -28.46 -13.29 0.57
CA LYS A 268 -27.87 -14.52 -0.04
C LYS A 268 -26.84 -15.14 0.90
N LEU A 269 -27.25 -16.16 1.65
CA LEU A 269 -26.46 -16.82 2.70
C LEU A 269 -25.11 -17.36 2.19
N ASP A 270 -25.07 -17.99 1.01
CA ASP A 270 -23.91 -18.79 0.58
C ASP A 270 -22.74 -17.95 0.02
N GLU A 271 -23.02 -16.81 -0.62
CA GLU A 271 -21.97 -15.90 -1.14
C GLU A 271 -21.40 -15.00 -0.03
N ALA A 272 -22.23 -14.59 0.93
CA ALA A 272 -21.83 -13.76 2.07
C ALA A 272 -20.88 -14.51 3.02
N ASP A 273 -21.16 -15.78 3.33
CA ASP A 273 -20.32 -16.57 4.23
C ASP A 273 -18.94 -16.87 3.64
N ALA A 274 -18.86 -17.17 2.33
CA ALA A 274 -17.57 -17.36 1.64
C ALA A 274 -16.74 -16.06 1.61
N MET A 275 -17.42 -14.91 1.49
CA MET A 275 -16.81 -13.59 1.48
C MET A 275 -16.31 -13.17 2.87
N VAL A 276 -17.11 -13.39 3.91
CA VAL A 276 -16.72 -13.25 5.32
C VAL A 276 -15.50 -14.12 5.59
N ALA A 277 -15.52 -15.40 5.17
CA ALA A 277 -14.40 -16.32 5.37
C ALA A 277 -13.09 -15.81 4.71
N LYS A 278 -13.16 -15.25 3.49
CA LYS A 278 -12.00 -14.66 2.80
C LYS A 278 -11.46 -13.43 3.54
N LEU A 279 -12.31 -12.51 3.96
CA LEU A 279 -11.94 -11.31 4.71
C LEU A 279 -11.33 -11.68 6.07
N VAL A 280 -11.97 -12.60 6.78
CA VAL A 280 -11.50 -13.13 8.06
C VAL A 280 -10.14 -13.80 7.89
N ALA A 281 -9.94 -14.63 6.87
CA ALA A 281 -8.64 -15.25 6.58
C ALA A 281 -7.55 -14.20 6.28
N LYS A 282 -7.88 -13.12 5.56
CA LYS A 282 -6.97 -11.99 5.28
C LYS A 282 -6.57 -11.26 6.58
N VAL A 283 -7.55 -10.98 7.45
CA VAL A 283 -7.32 -10.34 8.76
C VAL A 283 -6.51 -11.25 9.68
N GLU A 284 -6.84 -12.54 9.77
CA GLU A 284 -6.10 -13.52 10.56
C GLU A 284 -4.65 -13.68 10.10
N LYS A 285 -4.41 -13.68 8.78
CA LYS A 285 -3.05 -13.74 8.22
C LYS A 285 -2.23 -12.50 8.57
N LYS A 286 -2.85 -11.30 8.58
CA LYS A 286 -2.21 -10.07 9.06
C LYS A 286 -1.94 -10.16 10.58
N LEU A 287 -2.90 -10.66 11.36
CA LEU A 287 -2.78 -10.78 12.82
C LEU A 287 -1.70 -11.78 13.24
N LYS A 288 -1.63 -12.97 12.62
CA LYS A 288 -0.59 -13.98 12.89
C LYS A 288 0.82 -13.48 12.57
N LYS A 289 0.97 -12.64 11.54
CA LYS A 289 2.26 -12.02 11.20
C LYS A 289 2.69 -10.97 12.22
N GLN A 290 1.74 -10.20 12.77
CA GLN A 290 2.02 -9.16 13.75
C GLN A 290 2.16 -9.71 15.19
N PHE A 291 1.46 -10.80 15.51
CA PHE A 291 1.40 -11.37 16.86
C PHE A 291 1.52 -12.91 16.79
N PRO A 292 2.73 -13.47 16.90
CA PRO A 292 2.97 -14.91 16.78
C PRO A 292 2.53 -15.74 18.00
N VAL A 293 2.43 -15.12 19.19
CA VAL A 293 2.08 -15.83 20.44
C VAL A 293 0.61 -15.59 20.78
N ARG A 294 -0.24 -16.60 20.54
CA ARG A 294 -1.66 -16.56 20.93
C ARG A 294 -1.85 -17.24 22.29
N GLU A 295 -2.10 -16.47 23.34
CA GLU A 295 -2.59 -17.04 24.61
C GLU A 295 -4.01 -17.56 24.42
N LYS A 296 -4.16 -18.87 24.31
CA LYS A 296 -5.48 -19.54 24.30
C LYS A 296 -6.01 -19.61 25.74
N LYS A 297 -6.51 -18.50 26.27
CA LYS A 297 -7.36 -18.55 27.48
C LYS A 297 -8.72 -19.15 27.15
N GLY A 298 -9.22 -19.98 28.07
CA GLY A 298 -10.50 -20.70 27.93
C GLY A 298 -11.67 -19.76 27.68
N ILE A 299 -12.61 -20.22 26.86
CA ILE A 299 -13.90 -19.54 26.64
C ILE A 299 -14.79 -19.88 27.84
N ILE A 300 -15.40 -18.88 28.47
CA ILE A 300 -16.31 -19.11 29.61
C ILE A 300 -17.77 -18.98 29.17
N GLU A 301 -18.12 -17.89 28.48
CA GLU A 301 -19.52 -17.49 28.20
C GLU A 301 -19.56 -16.60 26.95
N THR A 302 -20.71 -16.40 26.31
CA THR A 302 -20.84 -15.44 25.17
C THR A 302 -21.50 -14.12 25.59
N THR A 303 -21.32 -13.06 24.79
CA THR A 303 -21.95 -11.76 25.06
C THR A 303 -23.47 -11.82 25.11
N THR A 304 -24.10 -12.70 24.33
CA THR A 304 -25.56 -12.93 24.33
C THR A 304 -26.05 -13.53 25.65
N GLU A 305 -25.37 -14.57 26.13
CA GLU A 305 -25.71 -15.21 27.41
C GLU A 305 -25.55 -14.25 28.56
N ARG A 306 -24.51 -13.41 28.50
CA ARG A 306 -24.21 -12.40 29.52
C ARG A 306 -25.32 -11.36 29.66
N VAL A 307 -25.72 -10.73 28.56
CA VAL A 307 -26.78 -9.71 28.57
C VAL A 307 -28.10 -10.34 29.06
N ARG A 308 -28.39 -11.58 28.64
CA ARG A 308 -29.58 -12.31 29.12
C ARG A 308 -29.56 -12.53 30.64
N VAL A 309 -28.42 -12.90 31.22
CA VAL A 309 -28.26 -13.08 32.68
C VAL A 309 -28.41 -11.75 33.42
N GLU A 310 -27.79 -10.67 32.91
CA GLU A 310 -27.86 -9.34 33.52
C GLU A 310 -29.28 -8.77 33.48
N ASP A 311 -30.01 -8.93 32.37
CA ASP A 311 -31.42 -8.54 32.26
C ASP A 311 -32.33 -9.36 33.19
N ALA A 312 -32.04 -10.66 33.35
CA ALA A 312 -32.79 -11.51 34.28
C ALA A 312 -32.53 -11.11 35.74
N ALA A 313 -31.29 -10.76 36.09
CA ALA A 313 -30.92 -10.27 37.41
C ALA A 313 -31.56 -8.90 37.70
N CYS A 314 -31.48 -7.97 36.75
CA CYS A 314 -32.10 -6.65 36.87
C CYS A 314 -33.61 -6.75 37.10
N ARG A 315 -34.32 -7.59 36.33
CA ARG A 315 -35.76 -7.84 36.52
C ARG A 315 -36.09 -8.42 37.89
N ARG A 316 -35.27 -9.34 38.41
CA ARG A 316 -35.45 -9.89 39.78
C ARG A 316 -35.24 -8.82 40.85
N ILE A 317 -34.18 -8.03 40.76
CA ILE A 317 -33.88 -6.96 41.71
C ILE A 317 -34.98 -5.90 41.67
N GLN A 318 -35.40 -5.45 40.48
CA GLN A 318 -36.49 -4.50 40.32
C GLN A 318 -37.80 -5.03 40.91
N LYS A 319 -38.10 -6.32 40.73
CA LYS A 319 -39.28 -6.96 41.32
C LYS A 319 -39.21 -6.98 42.84
N LEU A 320 -38.06 -7.36 43.41
CA LEU A 320 -37.83 -7.37 44.86
C LEU A 320 -37.89 -5.96 45.46
N ALA A 321 -37.27 -4.97 44.82
CA ALA A 321 -37.30 -3.58 45.25
C ALA A 321 -38.72 -3.00 45.22
N ARG A 322 -39.49 -3.28 44.15
CA ARG A 322 -40.92 -2.89 44.07
C ARG A 322 -41.73 -3.54 45.18
N TRP A 323 -41.52 -4.83 45.43
CA TRP A 323 -42.17 -5.55 46.53
C TRP A 323 -41.84 -4.94 47.90
N TYR A 324 -40.57 -4.64 48.15
CA TYR A 324 -40.12 -4.02 49.38
C TYR A 324 -40.74 -2.62 49.58
N LEU A 325 -40.75 -1.78 48.54
CA LEU A 325 -41.36 -0.46 48.59
C LEU A 325 -42.87 -0.55 48.89
N ILE A 326 -43.58 -1.49 48.26
CA ILE A 326 -45.00 -1.74 48.53
C ILE A 326 -45.22 -2.15 49.99
N GLN A 327 -44.39 -3.07 50.52
CA GLN A 327 -44.49 -3.48 51.92
C GLN A 327 -44.21 -2.32 52.89
N SER A 328 -43.16 -1.54 52.66
CA SER A 328 -42.85 -0.37 53.49
C SER A 328 -43.96 0.69 53.48
N ASN A 329 -44.62 0.91 52.33
CA ASN A 329 -45.77 1.81 52.24
C ASN A 329 -47.00 1.27 52.99
N VAL A 330 -47.23 -0.05 52.94
CA VAL A 330 -48.32 -0.69 53.68
C VAL A 330 -48.08 -0.64 55.19
N GLU A 331 -46.83 -0.78 55.63
CA GLU A 331 -46.44 -0.63 57.05
C GLU A 331 -46.61 0.82 57.52
N MET A 332 -46.17 1.82 56.74
CA MET A 332 -46.41 3.23 57.07
C MET A 332 -47.90 3.58 57.19
N ILE A 333 -48.76 3.00 56.35
CA ILE A 333 -50.21 3.22 56.43
C ILE A 333 -50.80 2.62 57.72
N LYS A 334 -50.28 1.48 58.18
CA LYS A 334 -50.69 0.86 59.45
C LYS A 334 -50.26 1.69 60.66
N ASP A 335 -49.07 2.29 60.60
CA ASP A 335 -48.54 3.13 61.69
C ASP A 335 -49.17 4.54 61.72
N SER A 336 -49.71 5.03 60.60
CA SER A 336 -50.41 6.33 60.51
C SER A 336 -51.83 6.36 61.10
N GLY A 337 -52.28 5.28 61.75
CA GLY A 337 -53.46 5.29 62.62
C GLY A 337 -54.78 5.73 61.96
N TRP A 338 -55.36 4.88 61.10
CA TRP A 338 -56.79 4.98 60.79
C TRP A 338 -57.59 4.24 61.87
N PRO A 339 -58.51 4.89 62.61
CA PRO A 339 -59.25 4.24 63.68
C PRO A 339 -60.17 3.16 63.10
N ARG A 340 -60.01 1.92 63.59
CA ARG A 340 -60.96 0.83 63.38
C ARG A 340 -62.23 1.16 64.20
N GLY A 341 -63.19 1.81 63.55
CA GLY A 341 -64.53 2.04 64.08
C GLY A 341 -65.54 1.13 63.40
N VAL A 342 -66.01 0.15 64.20
CA VAL A 342 -67.31 -0.57 64.21
C VAL A 342 -67.83 -1.18 62.91
#